data_AF-A0A6L9QDF4-F1
#
_entry.id   AF-A0A6L9QDF4-F1
#
_cell.length_a   1.000
_cell.length_b   1.000
_cell.length_c   1.000
_cell.angle_alpha   90.00
_cell.angle_beta   90.00
_cell.angle_gamma   90.00
#
_symmetry.space_group_name_H-M   'P 1'
#
loop_
_entity.id
_entity.type
_entity.pdbx_description
1 polymer ?
#
loop_
_entity_poly.entity_id
_entity_poly.type
_entity_poly.pdbx_seq_one_letter_code
_entity_poly.pdbx_strand_id
1 'polypeptide(L)'
;MTAQMRTGPAARDPEFRGIDPPALDQVIRQLQDAQNAIRGWLNAHLPPPGVSAAGYRQADQVAQWAADQLGMLSRRYNYAVAHPSPGGGVDA
;
A
#
# COMPACT_ATOMS: atom_id res chain seq x y z
N MET A 1 4.27 9.56 24.21
CA MET A 1 4.75 9.48 22.81
C MET A 1 4.17 8.18 22.26
N THR A 2 3.18 8.12 21.37
CA THR A 2 2.87 8.93 20.19
C THR A 2 1.36 8.85 19.89
N ALA A 3 0.61 9.90 20.19
CA ALA A 3 -0.79 10.10 19.78
C ALA A 3 -0.88 10.61 18.32
N GLN A 4 -0.01 10.12 17.43
CA GLN A 4 0.24 10.75 16.12
C GLN A 4 -0.22 9.91 14.91
N MET A 5 -0.96 8.81 15.10
CA MET A 5 -1.50 8.01 13.99
C MET A 5 -2.95 8.35 13.60
N ARG A 6 -3.58 9.38 14.18
CA ARG A 6 -5.02 9.72 13.98
C ARG A 6 -5.25 10.93 13.06
N THR A 7 -4.58 11.00 11.92
CA THR A 7 -4.76 12.10 10.94
C THR A 7 -5.30 11.64 9.58
N GLY A 8 -5.87 10.43 9.50
CA GLY A 8 -6.55 9.93 8.30
C GLY A 8 -8.08 10.08 8.34
N PRO A 9 -8.80 9.87 7.22
CA PRO A 9 -10.27 9.97 7.14
C PRO A 9 -11.01 9.14 8.21
N ALA A 10 -10.53 7.92 8.47
CA ALA A 10 -11.03 7.04 9.52
C ALA A 10 -10.82 7.55 10.96
N ALA A 11 -10.01 8.59 11.18
CA ALA A 11 -9.75 9.13 12.52
C ALA A 11 -10.92 9.96 13.09
N ARG A 12 -11.89 10.33 12.24
CA ARG A 12 -13.05 11.13 12.63
C ARG A 12 -14.30 10.30 12.93
N ASP A 13 -14.27 8.99 12.73
CA ASP A 13 -15.42 8.12 12.94
C ASP A 13 -15.23 7.22 14.18
N PRO A 14 -15.90 7.53 15.30
CA PRO A 14 -15.81 6.71 16.51
C PRO A 14 -16.40 5.29 16.37
N GLU A 15 -17.11 4.98 15.28
CA GLU A 15 -17.72 3.67 14.99
C GLU A 15 -16.92 2.81 13.99
N PHE A 16 -15.67 3.16 13.66
CA PHE A 16 -14.90 2.44 12.66
C PHE A 16 -14.60 0.96 13.06
N ARG A 17 -15.40 0.03 12.52
CA ARG A 17 -15.28 -1.44 12.73
C ARG A 17 -15.07 -2.23 11.43
N GLY A 18 -14.39 -1.65 10.43
CA GLY A 18 -14.27 -2.25 9.09
C GLY A 18 -13.04 -1.83 8.31
N ILE A 19 -12.96 -2.20 7.03
CA ILE A 19 -11.95 -1.70 6.08
C ILE A 19 -12.52 -0.42 5.46
N ASP A 20 -11.81 0.71 5.55
CA ASP A 20 -12.13 1.97 4.86
C ASP A 20 -11.73 1.83 3.39
N PRO A 21 -12.67 1.66 2.43
CA PRO A 21 -12.30 1.43 1.04
C PRO A 21 -11.59 2.63 0.40
N PRO A 22 -12.03 3.89 0.60
CA PRO A 22 -11.26 5.07 0.17
C PRO A 22 -9.82 5.13 0.70
N ALA A 23 -9.61 4.88 1.99
CA ALA A 23 -8.25 4.89 2.54
C ALA A 23 -7.39 3.74 1.99
N LEU A 24 -7.97 2.56 1.81
CA LEU A 24 -7.28 1.43 1.21
C LEU A 24 -6.93 1.67 -0.27
N ASP A 25 -7.83 2.29 -1.04
CA ASP A 25 -7.56 2.71 -2.41
C ASP A 25 -6.41 3.73 -2.49
N GLN A 26 -6.35 4.68 -1.55
CA GLN A 26 -5.21 5.60 -1.46
C GLN A 26 -3.88 4.86 -1.21
N VAL A 27 -3.86 3.87 -0.32
CA VAL A 27 -2.66 3.05 -0.07
C VAL A 27 -2.27 2.25 -1.31
N ILE A 28 -3.24 1.66 -2.02
CA ILE A 28 -3.00 0.93 -3.27
C ILE A 28 -2.33 1.85 -4.30
N ARG A 29 -2.87 3.07 -4.51
CA ARG A 29 -2.29 4.04 -5.46
C ARG A 29 -0.87 4.44 -5.08
N GLN A 30 -0.64 4.78 -3.81
CA GLN A 30 0.69 5.17 -3.32
C GLN A 30 1.72 4.06 -3.53
N LEU A 31 1.34 2.81 -3.28
CA LEU A 31 2.23 1.68 -3.46
C LEU A 31 2.50 1.37 -4.94
N GLN A 32 1.50 1.59 -5.80
CA GLN A 32 1.63 1.45 -7.24
C GLN A 32 2.54 2.53 -7.82
N ASP A 33 2.40 3.77 -7.38
CA ASP A 33 3.29 4.88 -7.75
C ASP A 33 4.73 4.60 -7.30
N ALA A 34 4.92 4.10 -6.08
CA ALA A 34 6.23 3.73 -5.57
C ALA A 34 6.90 2.62 -6.39
N GLN A 35 6.15 1.55 -6.71
CA GLN A 35 6.64 0.48 -7.58
C GLN A 35 7.07 1.02 -8.95
N ASN A 36 6.23 1.86 -9.56
CA ASN A 36 6.50 2.45 -10.88
C ASN A 36 7.73 3.35 -10.84
N ALA A 37 7.90 4.14 -9.78
CA ALA A 37 9.06 5.00 -9.60
C ALA A 37 10.36 4.18 -9.47
N ILE A 38 10.36 3.10 -8.68
CA ILE A 38 11.53 2.23 -8.52
C ILE A 38 11.90 1.57 -9.85
N ARG A 39 10.91 0.97 -10.54
CA ARG A 39 11.14 0.33 -11.85
C ARG A 39 11.61 1.33 -12.91
N GLY A 40 11.00 2.51 -12.95
CA GLY A 40 11.40 3.58 -13.85
C GLY A 40 12.85 4.00 -13.61
N TRP A 41 13.24 4.16 -12.34
CA TRP A 41 14.62 4.49 -11.99
C TRP A 41 15.60 3.39 -12.39
N LEU A 42 15.30 2.13 -12.09
CA LEU A 42 16.14 0.98 -12.46
C LEU A 42 16.32 0.82 -13.97
N ASN A 43 15.26 1.08 -14.75
CA ASN A 43 15.32 1.02 -16.21
C ASN A 43 16.14 2.17 -16.81
N ALA A 44 16.09 3.35 -16.18
CA ALA A 44 16.84 4.52 -16.63
C ALA A 44 18.32 4.51 -16.20
N HIS A 45 18.65 3.80 -15.12
CA HIS A 45 19.98 3.78 -14.54
C HIS A 45 20.49 2.34 -14.46
N LEU A 46 21.32 1.96 -15.43
CA LEU A 46 22.00 0.67 -15.38
C LEU A 46 23.27 0.77 -14.53
N PRO A 47 23.67 -0.30 -13.83
CA PRO A 47 24.92 -0.32 -13.08
C PRO A 47 26.11 -0.01 -14.00
N PRO A 48 26.96 0.98 -13.68
CA PRO A 48 28.16 1.23 -14.45
C PRO A 48 29.10 0.01 -14.44
N PRO A 49 29.89 -0.21 -15.51
CA PRO A 49 30.87 -1.29 -15.55
C PRO A 49 31.82 -1.24 -14.35
N GLY A 50 32.05 -2.39 -13.72
CA GLY A 50 32.95 -2.49 -12.56
C GLY A 50 32.37 -2.00 -11.23
N VAL A 51 31.14 -1.46 -11.21
CA VAL A 51 30.44 -1.06 -9.98
C VAL A 51 29.49 -2.18 -9.55
N SER A 52 29.40 -2.42 -8.24
CA SER A 52 28.51 -3.46 -7.70
C SER A 52 27.04 -3.18 -8.01
N ALA A 53 26.35 -4.19 -8.56
CA ALA A 53 24.92 -4.15 -8.81
C ALA A 53 24.08 -4.53 -7.57
N ALA A 54 24.67 -4.65 -6.38
CA ALA A 54 23.96 -5.12 -5.18
C ALA A 54 22.77 -4.23 -4.80
N GLY A 55 22.96 -2.89 -4.81
CA GLY A 55 21.88 -1.94 -4.52
C GLY A 55 20.75 -1.98 -5.56
N TYR A 56 21.09 -2.17 -6.84
CA TYR A 56 20.10 -2.34 -7.91
C TYR A 56 19.23 -3.57 -7.69
N ARG A 57 19.84 -4.70 -7.32
CA ARG A 57 19.10 -5.93 -6.97
C ARG A 57 18.21 -5.74 -5.74
N GLN A 58 18.66 -5.02 -4.73
CA GLN A 58 17.84 -4.72 -3.55
C GLN A 58 16.64 -3.84 -3.90
N ALA A 59 16.84 -2.82 -4.74
CA ALA A 59 15.74 -1.99 -5.22
C ALA A 59 14.72 -2.81 -6.05
N ASP A 60 15.19 -3.73 -6.89
CA ASP A 60 14.32 -4.64 -7.64
C ASP A 60 13.49 -5.55 -6.71
N GLN A 61 14.11 -6.07 -5.65
CA GLN A 61 13.40 -6.83 -4.61
C GLN A 61 12.32 -6.01 -3.91
N VAL A 62 12.55 -4.72 -3.65
CA VAL A 62 11.53 -3.82 -3.08
C VAL A 62 10.38 -3.59 -4.07
N ALA A 63 10.69 -3.42 -5.37
CA ALA A 63 9.66 -3.30 -6.40
C ALA A 63 8.81 -4.57 -6.52
N GLN A 64 9.42 -5.75 -6.37
CA GLN A 64 8.71 -7.02 -6.34
C GLN A 64 7.85 -7.17 -5.07
N TRP A 65 8.39 -6.85 -3.90
CA TRP A 65 7.62 -6.84 -2.65
C TRP A 65 6.38 -5.93 -2.74
N ALA A 66 6.54 -4.75 -3.34
CA ALA A 66 5.42 -3.85 -3.58
C ALA A 66 4.36 -4.47 -4.51
N ALA A 67 4.78 -5.22 -5.55
CA ALA A 67 3.87 -5.97 -6.42
C ALA A 67 3.02 -6.97 -5.64
N ASP A 68 3.65 -7.72 -4.75
CA ASP A 68 3.00 -8.77 -3.97
C ASP A 68 1.99 -8.16 -2.98
N GLN A 69 2.36 -7.04 -2.35
CA GLN A 69 1.48 -6.27 -1.48
C GLN A 69 0.27 -5.71 -2.25
N LEU A 70 0.46 -5.18 -3.46
CA LEU A 70 -0.65 -4.70 -4.30
C LEU A 70 -1.68 -5.80 -4.56
N GLY A 71 -1.24 -7.01 -4.91
CA GLY A 71 -2.16 -8.14 -5.12
C GLY A 71 -3.00 -8.49 -3.89
N MET A 72 -2.42 -8.42 -2.69
CA MET A 72 -3.15 -8.63 -1.43
C MET A 72 -4.12 -7.47 -1.12
N LEU A 73 -3.66 -6.22 -1.25
CA LEU A 73 -4.46 -5.03 -0.97
C LEU A 73 -5.64 -4.91 -1.93
N SER A 74 -5.47 -5.19 -3.22
CA SER A 74 -6.56 -5.19 -4.19
C SER A 74 -7.63 -6.24 -3.86
N ARG A 75 -7.25 -7.45 -3.41
CA ARG A 75 -8.23 -8.44 -2.93
C ARG A 75 -9.01 -7.93 -1.73
N ARG A 76 -8.31 -7.32 -0.77
CA ARG A 76 -8.93 -6.73 0.43
C ARG A 76 -9.89 -5.59 0.08
N TYR A 77 -9.52 -4.75 -0.89
CA TYR A 77 -10.37 -3.69 -1.41
C TYR A 77 -11.62 -4.24 -2.08
N ASN A 78 -11.46 -5.20 -3.00
CA ASN A 78 -12.59 -5.84 -3.69
C ASN A 78 -13.55 -6.51 -2.70
N TYR A 79 -13.01 -7.17 -1.67
CA TYR A 79 -13.83 -7.74 -0.60
C TYR A 79 -14.63 -6.66 0.15
N ALA A 80 -13.98 -5.57 0.55
CA ALA A 80 -14.63 -4.47 1.27
C ALA A 80 -15.71 -3.76 0.44
N VAL A 81 -15.49 -3.60 -0.87
CA VAL A 81 -16.48 -3.03 -1.80
C VAL A 81 -17.67 -3.97 -1.99
N ALA A 82 -17.43 -5.29 -2.10
CA ALA A 82 -18.48 -6.29 -2.27
C ALA A 82 -19.26 -6.60 -0.98
N HIS A 83 -18.64 -6.36 0.18
CA HIS A 83 -19.21 -6.61 1.50
C HIS A 83 -19.16 -5.32 2.32
N PRO A 84 -19.95 -4.29 1.96
CA PRO A 84 -20.00 -3.08 2.75
C PRO A 84 -20.54 -3.44 4.13
N SER A 85 -19.70 -3.36 5.16
CA SER A 85 -20.17 -3.53 6.53
C SER A 85 -21.26 -2.48 6.80
N PRO A 86 -22.45 -2.87 7.29
CA PRO A 86 -23.31 -1.90 7.95
C PRO A 86 -22.53 -1.46 9.20
N GLY A 87 -22.24 -0.17 9.33
CA GLY A 87 -21.47 0.34 10.47
C GLY A 87 -22.01 -0.20 11.80
N GLY A 88 -21.11 -0.67 12.67
CA GLY A 88 -21.34 -0.78 14.11
C GLY A 88 -22.61 -1.50 14.58
N GLY A 89 -22.88 -2.73 14.14
CA GLY A 89 -23.85 -3.59 14.83
C GLY A 89 -23.31 -4.09 16.17
N VAL A 90 -23.69 -3.45 17.27
CA VAL A 90 -23.51 -3.94 18.65
C VAL A 90 -24.54 -5.02 18.97
N ASP A 91 -24.47 -6.17 18.31
CA ASP A 91 -25.22 -7.35 18.74
C ASP A 91 -24.35 -8.60 18.56
N ALA A 92 -23.49 -8.84 19.54
CA ALA A 92 -22.91 -10.14 19.89
C ALA A 92 -22.69 -10.17 21.41
#